data_AF-A0A353GAQ0-F1
#
_entry.id   AF-A0A353GAQ0-F1
#
_cell.length_a   1.000
_cell.length_b   1.000
_cell.length_c   1.000
_cell.angle_alpha   90.00
_cell.angle_beta   90.00
_cell.angle_gamma   90.00
#
_symmetry.space_group_name_H-M   'P 1'
#
loop_
_entity.id
_entity.type
_entity.pdbx_description
1 polymer ?
#
loop_
_entity_poly.entity_id
_entity_poly.type
_entity_poly.pdbx_seq_one_letter_code
_entity_poly.pdbx_strand_id
1 'polypeptide(L)'
;FGDAVTRGIGRAGENLYPAFPYTSYSRMKPQDVADLFGYIKTLPASPNVAPAHELGFPFNQRILLTGWKWLFFSTAPRVVLASADEEIRRGQYLVEGPGHCG
;
A
#
# COMPACT_ATOMS: atom_id res chain seq x y z
N PHE A 1 -6.75 4.03 8.11
CA PHE A 1 -6.49 2.73 7.43
C PHE A 1 -6.32 2.95 5.94
N GLY A 2 -7.35 3.46 5.24
CA GLY A 2 -7.28 3.72 3.79
C GLY A 2 -6.07 4.56 3.38
N ASP A 3 -5.77 5.64 4.10
CA ASP A 3 -4.58 6.48 3.85
C ASP A 3 -3.25 5.74 3.98
N ALA A 4 -3.13 4.86 4.98
CA ALA A 4 -1.95 4.03 5.11
C ALA A 4 -1.85 3.12 3.88
N VAL A 5 -2.91 2.37 3.61
CA VAL A 5 -2.94 1.32 2.57
C VAL A 5 -2.74 1.89 1.17
N THR A 6 -3.38 3.01 0.85
CA THR A 6 -3.41 3.54 -0.53
C THR A 6 -2.44 4.69 -0.75
N ARG A 7 -2.09 5.43 0.31
CA ARG A 7 -1.23 6.61 0.21
C ARG A 7 0.06 6.48 0.99
N GLY A 8 0.26 5.44 1.80
CA GLY A 8 1.45 5.33 2.66
C GLY A 8 1.55 6.46 3.68
N ILE A 9 0.42 6.90 4.24
CA ILE A 9 0.36 7.95 5.28
C ILE A 9 -0.07 7.33 6.60
N GLY A 10 0.77 7.50 7.62
CA GLY A 10 0.55 6.98 8.97
C GLY A 10 -0.47 7.78 9.76
N ARG A 11 -0.71 7.37 11.01
CA ARG A 11 -1.75 7.96 11.86
C ARG A 11 -1.46 9.40 12.27
N ALA A 12 -0.18 9.78 12.33
CA ALA A 12 0.27 11.12 12.66
C ALA A 12 0.61 11.94 11.40
N GLY A 13 0.23 11.47 10.21
CA GLY A 13 0.49 12.15 8.93
C GLY A 13 1.89 11.88 8.35
N GLU A 14 2.68 11.03 9.00
CA GLU A 14 4.02 10.68 8.56
C GLU A 14 4.02 9.78 7.32
N ASN A 15 5.00 9.96 6.42
CA ASN A 15 5.20 9.02 5.31
C ASN A 15 5.68 7.66 5.84
N LEU A 16 4.97 6.60 5.49
CA LEU A 16 5.34 5.23 5.81
C LEU A 16 6.47 4.75 4.89
N TYR A 17 7.33 3.88 5.42
CA TYR A 17 8.35 3.21 4.63
C TYR A 17 7.68 2.22 3.66
N PRO A 18 8.18 2.09 2.41
CA PRO A 18 7.55 1.27 1.37
C PRO A 18 7.64 -0.24 1.62
N ALA A 19 8.29 -0.67 2.72
CA ALA A 19 8.13 -2.03 3.25
C ALA A 19 6.67 -2.32 3.62
N PHE A 20 5.90 -1.30 3.97
CA PHE A 20 4.45 -1.37 3.90
C PHE A 20 4.04 -1.14 2.43
N PRO A 21 3.41 -2.11 1.75
CA PRO A 21 3.32 -2.14 0.29
C PRO A 21 2.22 -1.23 -0.32
N TYR A 22 2.11 -0.01 0.20
CA TYR A 22 1.14 0.98 -0.26
C TYR A 22 1.34 1.40 -1.73
N THR A 23 2.54 1.21 -2.28
CA THR A 23 2.82 1.49 -3.68
C THR A 23 2.02 0.58 -4.62
N SER A 24 1.84 -0.70 -4.27
CA SER A 24 0.97 -1.63 -4.99
C SER A 24 -0.50 -1.37 -4.65
N TYR A 25 -0.82 -1.32 -3.35
CA TYR A 25 -2.20 -1.19 -2.86
C TYR A 25 -2.88 0.13 -3.23
N SER A 26 -2.12 1.14 -3.66
CA SER A 26 -2.68 2.36 -4.26
C SER A 26 -3.58 2.11 -5.48
N ARG A 27 -3.48 0.93 -6.11
CA ARG A 27 -4.33 0.47 -7.22
C ARG A 27 -5.56 -0.32 -6.77
N MET A 28 -5.72 -0.57 -5.46
CA MET A 28 -6.90 -1.26 -4.94
C MET A 28 -8.15 -0.38 -5.08
N LYS A 29 -9.31 -1.03 -5.31
CA LYS A 29 -10.59 -0.31 -5.32
C LYS A 29 -10.87 0.23 -3.91
N PRO A 30 -11.40 1.46 -3.76
CA PRO A 30 -11.72 2.00 -2.45
C PRO A 30 -12.66 1.10 -1.64
N GLN A 31 -13.61 0.44 -2.31
CA GLN A 31 -14.54 -0.51 -1.69
C GLN A 31 -13.80 -1.71 -1.08
N ASP A 32 -12.93 -2.37 -1.85
CA ASP A 32 -12.15 -3.52 -1.37
C ASP A 32 -11.26 -3.15 -0.17
N VAL A 33 -10.73 -1.92 -0.12
CA VAL A 33 -9.98 -1.42 1.05
C VAL A 33 -10.89 -1.23 2.27
N ALA A 34 -12.12 -0.74 2.06
CA ALA A 34 -13.10 -0.58 3.13
C ALA A 34 -13.59 -1.95 3.65
N ASP A 35 -13.87 -2.90 2.76
CA ASP A 35 -14.30 -4.26 3.10
C ASP A 35 -13.20 -5.01 3.85
N LEU A 36 -11.94 -4.89 3.40
CA LEU A 36 -10.78 -5.42 4.11
C LEU A 36 -10.68 -4.84 5.53
N PHE A 37 -10.86 -3.53 5.67
CA PHE A 37 -10.85 -2.90 6.99
C PHE A 37 -11.98 -3.41 7.88
N GLY A 38 -13.18 -3.55 7.33
CA GLY A 38 -14.33 -4.11 8.02
C GLY A 38 -14.05 -5.53 8.51
N TYR A 39 -13.49 -6.38 7.66
CA TYR A 39 -13.11 -7.74 8.03
C TYR A 39 -12.04 -7.76 9.14
N ILE A 40 -10.94 -7.00 8.99
CA ILE A 40 -9.88 -6.91 10.01
C ILE A 40 -10.44 -6.49 11.37
N LYS A 41 -11.45 -5.60 11.39
CA LYS A 41 -12.11 -5.16 12.62
C LYS A 41 -12.92 -6.24 13.34
N THR A 42 -13.32 -7.31 12.65
CA THR A 42 -14.01 -8.46 13.26
C THR A 42 -13.05 -9.48 13.89
N LEU A 43 -11.76 -9.40 13.57
CA LEU A 43 -10.76 -10.36 14.06
C LEU A 43 -10.34 -10.03 15.50
N PRO A 44 -9.99 -11.05 16.31
CA PRO A 44 -9.43 -10.82 17.63
C PRO A 44 -8.11 -10.05 17.53
N ALA A 45 -7.82 -9.24 18.54
CA ALA A 45 -6.55 -8.53 18.62
C ALA A 45 -5.39 -9.55 18.73
N SER A 46 -4.31 -9.28 17.99
CA SER A 46 -3.08 -10.07 18.15
C SER A 46 -2.42 -9.73 19.48
N PRO A 47 -1.95 -10.72 20.26
CA PRO A 47 -1.14 -10.47 21.45
C PRO A 47 0.29 -10.00 21.10
N ASN A 48 0.68 -10.06 19.82
CA ASN A 48 2.00 -9.66 19.37
C ASN A 48 2.14 -8.14 19.36
N VAL A 49 3.13 -7.65 20.11
CA VAL A 49 3.53 -6.25 20.06
C VAL A 49 4.64 -6.11 19.03
N ALA A 50 4.39 -5.33 17.98
CA ALA A 50 5.42 -5.05 16.97
C ALA A 50 6.59 -4.29 17.62
N PRO A 51 7.85 -4.64 17.31
CA PRO A 51 9.01 -3.92 17.81
C PRO A 51 8.99 -2.47 17.34
N ALA A 52 9.76 -1.62 18.04
CA ALA A 52 9.96 -0.24 17.61
C ALA A 52 10.57 -0.21 16.20
N HIS A 53 10.21 0.82 15.44
CA HIS A 53 10.77 1.01 14.11
C HIS A 53 12.19 1.57 14.23
N GLU A 54 13.19 0.69 14.09
CA GLU A 54 14.61 1.02 14.23
C GLU A 54 15.29 0.94 12.86
N LEU A 55 15.66 2.10 12.32
CA LEU A 55 16.50 2.22 11.13
C LEU A 55 17.76 3.01 11.47
N GLY A 56 18.88 2.60 10.88
CA GLY A 56 20.14 3.35 10.97
C GLY A 56 20.11 4.63 10.14
N PHE A 57 20.99 5.57 10.48
CA PHE A 57 21.25 6.74 9.63
C PHE A 57 21.86 6.29 8.28
N PRO A 58 21.46 6.89 7.13
CA PRO A 58 20.52 8.01 6.98
C PRO A 58 19.05 7.60 6.78
N PHE A 59 18.73 6.30 6.78
CA PHE A 59 17.41 5.79 6.44
C PHE A 59 16.32 6.12 7.46
N ASN A 60 16.69 6.49 8.69
CA ASN A 60 15.74 6.99 9.70
C ASN A 60 15.17 8.38 9.41
N GLN A 61 15.72 9.12 8.44
CA GLN A 61 15.28 10.48 8.10
C GLN A 61 14.05 10.45 7.19
N ARG A 62 12.87 10.63 7.78
CA ARG A 62 11.58 10.59 7.03
C ARG A 62 11.47 11.62 5.91
N ILE A 63 12.21 12.72 5.95
CA ILE A 63 12.22 13.71 4.87
C ILE A 63 12.70 13.11 3.54
N LEU A 64 13.63 12.14 3.59
CA LEU A 64 14.12 11.44 2.41
C LEU A 64 13.00 10.63 1.74
N LEU A 65 12.09 10.05 2.54
CA LEU A 65 10.92 9.36 2.01
C LEU A 65 9.97 10.30 1.29
N THR A 66 9.82 11.55 1.76
CA THR A 66 8.98 12.53 1.07
C THR A 66 9.50 12.78 -0.35
N GLY A 67 10.81 12.98 -0.51
CA GLY A 67 11.44 13.14 -1.83
C GLY A 67 11.33 11.89 -2.70
N TRP A 68 11.62 10.72 -2.14
CA TRP A 68 11.47 9.44 -2.84
C TRP A 68 10.03 9.22 -3.31
N LYS A 69 9.05 9.43 -2.42
CA LYS A 69 7.64 9.24 -2.73
C LYS A 69 7.18 10.19 -3.83
N TRP A 70 7.63 11.44 -3.81
CA TRP A 70 7.32 12.39 -4.88
C TRP A 70 7.82 11.92 -6.26
N LEU A 71 8.99 11.26 -6.32
CA LEU A 71 9.58 10.75 -7.57
C LEU A 71 8.99 9.42 -8.04
N PHE A 72 8.67 8.50 -7.11
CA PHE A 72 8.43 7.09 -7.44
C PHE A 72 7.03 6.58 -7.11
N PHE A 73 6.22 7.33 -6.35
CA PHE A 73 4.85 6.92 -6.07
C PHE A 73 3.95 7.21 -7.26
N SER A 74 3.29 6.17 -7.77
CA SER A 74 2.30 6.29 -8.84
C SER A 74 1.15 5.31 -8.60
N THR A 75 -0.05 5.82 -8.80
CA THR A 75 -1.31 5.06 -8.77
C THR A 75 -1.70 4.53 -10.14
N ALA A 76 -0.92 4.84 -11.19
CA ALA A 76 -1.18 4.36 -12.53
C ALA A 76 -0.94 2.84 -12.63
N PRO A 77 -1.69 2.14 -13.50
CA PRO A 77 -1.39 0.74 -13.83
C PRO A 77 0.07 0.57 -14.29
N ARG A 78 0.66 -0.58 -14.02
CA ARG A 78 2.04 -0.90 -14.46
C ARG A 78 2.11 -1.10 -15.97
N VAL A 79 1.07 -1.72 -16.54
CA VAL A 79 0.96 -1.95 -17.98
C VAL A 79 -0.37 -1.44 -18.52
N VAL A 80 -0.36 -0.99 -19.78
CA VAL A 80 -1.61 -0.72 -20.51
C VAL A 80 -1.99 -2.01 -21.22
N LEU A 81 -3.18 -2.54 -20.92
CA LEU A 81 -3.67 -3.75 -21.54
C LEU A 81 -4.06 -3.48 -23.00
N ALA A 82 -3.61 -4.33 -23.91
CA ALA A 82 -4.05 -4.32 -25.31
C ALA A 82 -5.42 -5.01 -25.51
N SER A 83 -5.88 -5.75 -24.50
CA SER A 83 -7.16 -6.45 -24.49
C SER A 83 -8.19 -5.69 -23.65
N ALA A 84 -9.44 -5.69 -24.12
CA ALA A 84 -10.60 -5.20 -23.38
C ALA A 84 -11.28 -6.29 -22.52
N ASP A 85 -10.73 -7.51 -22.52
CA ASP A 85 -11.27 -8.65 -21.76
C ASP A 85 -11.32 -8.36 -20.26
N GLU A 86 -12.49 -8.51 -19.66
CA GLU A 86 -12.73 -8.23 -18.25
C GLU A 86 -11.99 -9.21 -17.33
N GLU A 87 -11.78 -10.46 -17.75
CA GLU A 87 -11.00 -11.42 -16.97
C GLU A 87 -9.53 -10.98 -16.89
N ILE A 88 -8.98 -10.47 -17.98
CA ILE A 88 -7.62 -9.91 -18.03
C ILE A 88 -7.51 -8.63 -17.20
N ARG A 89 -8.51 -7.74 -17.27
CA ARG A 89 -8.58 -6.54 -16.41
C ARG A 89 -8.63 -6.90 -14.94
N ARG A 90 -9.39 -7.94 -14.58
CA ARG A 90 -9.44 -8.45 -13.22
C ARG A 90 -8.11 -9.07 -12.80
N GLY A 91 -7.44 -9.80 -13.69
CA GLY A 91 -6.09 -10.32 -13.46
C GLY A 91 -5.09 -9.20 -13.16
N GLN A 92 -5.08 -8.14 -13.97
CA GLN A 92 -4.25 -6.95 -13.73
C GLN A 92 -4.51 -6.35 -12.35
N TYR A 93 -5.77 -6.18 -11.97
CA TYR A 93 -6.13 -5.67 -10.65
C TYR A 93 -5.54 -6.52 -9.53
N LEU A 94 -5.72 -7.84 -9.59
CA LEU A 94 -5.26 -8.78 -8.57
C LEU A 94 -3.73 -8.77 -8.43
N VAL A 95 -3.01 -8.73 -9.55
CA VAL A 95 -1.53 -8.76 -9.56
C VAL A 95 -0.94 -7.41 -9.14
N GLU A 96 -1.37 -6.31 -9.74
CA GLU A 96 -0.75 -4.99 -9.53
C GLU A 96 -1.19 -4.30 -8.23
N GLY A 97 -2.39 -4.65 -7.73
CA GLY A 97 -2.94 -4.12 -6.49
C GLY A 97 -2.70 -5.08 -5.32
N PRO A 98 -3.68 -5.93 -4.94
CA PRO A 98 -3.62 -6.77 -3.73
C PRO A 98 -2.46 -7.77 -3.68
N GLY A 99 -2.01 -8.27 -4.84
CA GLY A 99 -0.98 -9.31 -4.92
C GLY A 99 0.36 -8.85 -4.35
N HIS A 100 0.78 -7.61 -4.67
CA HIS A 100 2.05 -6.95 -4.32
C HIS A 100 3.34 -7.71 -4.66
N CYS A 101 3.45 -8.99 -4.32
CA CYS A 101 4.55 -9.91 -4.58
C CYS A 101 4.60 -10.44 -6.03
N GLY A 102 4.21 -9.61 -7.00
CA GLY A 102 4.23 -9.96 -8.44
C GLY A 102 5.62 -10.29 -8.95
#